data_AF-A0A1B8D2R9-F1
#
_entry.id   AF-A0A1B8D2R9-F1
#
_cell.length_a   1.000
_cell.length_b   1.000
_cell.length_c   1.000
_cell.angle_alpha   90.00
_cell.angle_beta   90.00
_cell.angle_gamma   90.00
#
_symmetry.space_group_name_H-M   'P 1'
#
loop_
_entity.id
_entity.type
_entity.pdbx_description
1 polymer ?
#
loop_
_entity_poly.entity_id
_entity_poly.type
_entity_poly.pdbx_seq_one_letter_code
_entity_poly.pdbx_strand_id
1 'polypeptide(L)'
;MNSRDYKHWMHIPRTTVYDACYHGCTNCNNPSYAYDACARTAEVNITGVICDGNVMWNWKDRYPAACLQAVGEICKKEMFRSARRDYLKKFAFIVLTALAGVVGGFLTYGIFWCWVCQYRKHRAAKARQRSAVWPRENGYGYVQPPPPPSTMWECGTEKISTPPKASKKMGRRSLSWGQLSLAALATLPGKAAAYPCTGYDDVANQYFVDANRSTFGVVSGWMSNCYKYRRRSGKHWRTHTRRNVAPLDYVNEILPSVVGCGFELVEAVEGDTNLRIANPLIEKEWRVMIRVNGYNLTKSTETDRSIQCLHDISKSNK
;
A
#
# COMPACT_ATOMS: atom_id res chain seq x y z
N MET A 1 11.84 32.03 5.18
CA MET A 1 11.77 30.71 4.51
C MET A 1 13.04 30.59 3.67
N ASN A 2 13.80 29.50 3.77
CA ASN A 2 15.04 29.36 2.99
C ASN A 2 14.71 29.29 1.50
N SER A 3 15.48 29.95 0.63
CA SER A 3 15.21 30.04 -0.82
C SER A 3 15.13 28.65 -1.49
N ARG A 4 15.89 27.66 -0.99
CA ARG A 4 15.81 26.27 -1.45
C ARG A 4 14.48 25.61 -1.12
N ASP A 5 13.95 25.83 0.08
CA ASP A 5 12.67 25.27 0.50
C ASP A 5 11.54 25.85 -0.35
N TYR A 6 11.59 27.16 -0.65
CA TYR A 6 10.59 27.81 -1.48
C TYR A 6 10.49 27.19 -2.88
N LYS A 7 11.61 27.01 -3.59
CA LYS A 7 11.62 26.38 -4.92
C LYS A 7 11.11 24.94 -4.87
N HIS A 8 11.48 24.19 -3.83
CA HIS A 8 11.01 22.82 -3.63
C HIS A 8 9.48 22.77 -3.48
N TRP A 9 8.91 23.63 -2.64
CA TRP A 9 7.48 23.66 -2.38
C TRP A 9 6.63 24.21 -3.54
N MET A 10 7.20 24.99 -4.46
CA MET A 10 6.53 25.37 -5.71
C MET A 10 6.60 24.29 -6.79
N HIS A 11 7.66 23.46 -6.79
CA HIS A 11 7.81 22.39 -7.77
C HIS A 11 6.83 21.22 -7.53
N ILE A 12 6.53 20.93 -6.26
CA ILE A 12 5.58 19.87 -5.88
C ILE A 12 4.17 20.09 -6.48
N PRO A 13 3.49 21.24 -6.29
CA PRO A 13 2.14 21.44 -6.83
C PRO A 13 2.13 21.47 -8.36
N ARG A 14 3.20 21.95 -9.00
CA ARG A 14 3.35 21.88 -10.45
C ARG A 14 3.28 20.43 -10.93
N THR A 15 4.12 19.56 -10.37
CA THR A 15 4.26 18.18 -10.83
C THR A 15 3.17 17.23 -10.33
N THR A 16 2.70 17.41 -9.10
CA THR A 16 1.77 16.45 -8.47
C THR A 16 0.31 16.84 -8.58
N VAL A 17 0.00 18.11 -8.90
CA VAL A 17 -1.38 18.61 -8.99
C VAL A 17 -1.68 19.15 -10.37
N TYR A 18 -0.94 20.14 -10.86
CA TYR A 18 -1.24 20.75 -12.16
C TYR A 18 -0.88 19.83 -13.34
N ASP A 19 0.31 19.25 -13.35
CA ASP A 19 0.71 18.30 -14.41
C ASP A 19 -0.20 17.07 -14.39
N ALA A 20 -0.58 16.60 -13.21
CA ALA A 20 -1.58 15.54 -13.03
C ALA A 20 -2.95 15.92 -13.59
N CYS A 21 -3.37 17.19 -13.42
CA CYS A 21 -4.61 17.70 -14.00
C CYS A 21 -4.53 17.78 -15.53
N TYR A 22 -3.45 18.33 -16.08
CA TYR A 22 -3.30 18.62 -17.52
C TYR A 22 -2.92 17.40 -18.36
N HIS A 23 -2.01 16.59 -17.87
CA HIS A 23 -1.47 15.44 -18.58
C HIS A 23 -2.11 14.12 -18.13
N GLY A 24 -2.88 14.16 -17.04
CA GLY A 24 -3.49 12.98 -16.47
C GLY A 24 -2.42 12.17 -15.75
N CYS A 25 -2.52 10.85 -15.83
CA CYS A 25 -1.48 9.97 -15.33
C CYS A 25 -1.03 8.99 -16.39
N THR A 26 0.28 8.84 -16.52
CA THR A 26 0.90 7.96 -17.50
C THR A 26 0.84 6.47 -17.14
N ASN A 27 0.51 6.09 -15.88
CA ASN A 27 0.45 4.69 -15.43
C ASN A 27 -0.44 4.48 -14.18
N CYS A 28 -1.54 5.23 -14.03
CA CYS A 28 -2.36 5.13 -12.83
C CYS A 28 -3.47 4.10 -12.96
N ASN A 29 -3.63 3.27 -11.92
CA ASN A 29 -4.81 2.41 -11.75
C ASN A 29 -6.05 3.21 -11.27
N ASN A 30 -5.88 4.51 -10.97
CA ASN A 30 -6.97 5.36 -10.49
C ASN A 30 -7.46 6.31 -11.60
N PRO A 31 -8.64 6.04 -12.19
CA PRO A 31 -9.24 6.89 -13.22
C PRO A 31 -9.63 8.28 -12.67
N SER A 32 -9.79 8.41 -11.36
CA SER A 32 -10.10 9.69 -10.72
C SER A 32 -8.87 10.56 -10.48
N TYR A 33 -7.66 10.09 -10.80
CA TYR A 33 -6.43 10.82 -10.46
C TYR A 33 -6.38 12.24 -11.04
N ALA A 34 -6.65 12.37 -12.34
CA ALA A 34 -6.70 13.69 -12.99
C ALA A 34 -7.83 14.55 -12.43
N TYR A 35 -8.99 13.94 -12.17
CA TYR A 35 -10.14 14.61 -11.57
C TYR A 35 -9.87 15.17 -10.19
N ASP A 36 -9.32 14.35 -9.30
CA ASP A 36 -8.99 14.75 -7.94
C ASP A 36 -7.90 15.84 -7.96
N ALA A 37 -6.95 15.75 -8.89
CA ALA A 37 -5.92 16.76 -9.09
C ALA A 37 -6.51 18.10 -9.58
N CYS A 38 -7.36 18.09 -10.61
CA CYS A 38 -8.02 19.31 -11.07
C CYS A 38 -8.97 19.90 -10.02
N ALA A 39 -9.74 19.07 -9.32
CA ALA A 39 -10.62 19.52 -8.24
C ALA A 39 -9.83 20.25 -7.13
N ARG A 40 -8.65 19.75 -6.76
CA ARG A 40 -7.76 20.43 -5.80
C ARG A 40 -7.33 21.82 -6.26
N THR A 41 -7.12 22.03 -7.56
CA THR A 41 -6.78 23.37 -8.09
C THR A 41 -7.97 24.32 -8.01
N ALA A 42 -9.19 23.81 -8.21
CA ALA A 42 -10.43 24.59 -8.11
C ALA A 42 -10.81 24.96 -6.66
N GLU A 43 -10.31 24.22 -5.66
CA GLU A 43 -10.50 24.56 -4.23
C GLU A 43 -9.74 25.83 -3.82
N VAL A 44 -8.75 26.27 -4.61
CA VAL A 44 -7.95 27.47 -4.31
C VAL A 44 -8.66 28.73 -4.82
N ASN A 45 -9.09 29.56 -3.88
CA ASN A 45 -9.69 30.86 -4.18
C ASN A 45 -8.73 32.01 -3.80
N ILE A 46 -8.11 32.63 -4.80
CA ILE A 46 -7.26 33.83 -4.64
C ILE A 46 -7.96 34.99 -5.33
N THR A 47 -8.20 36.09 -4.61
CA THR A 47 -8.85 37.27 -5.16
C THR A 47 -8.13 37.76 -6.42
N GLY A 48 -8.85 37.83 -7.54
CA GLY A 48 -8.32 38.33 -8.81
C GLY A 48 -7.43 37.35 -9.60
N VAL A 49 -7.25 36.11 -9.14
CA VAL A 49 -6.46 35.10 -9.85
C VAL A 49 -7.26 33.80 -9.95
N ILE A 50 -7.50 33.34 -11.18
CA ILE A 50 -8.09 32.02 -11.43
C ILE A 50 -6.99 30.98 -11.26
N CYS A 51 -7.21 30.00 -10.38
CA CYS A 51 -6.28 28.89 -10.14
C CYS A 51 -6.83 27.54 -10.61
N ASP A 52 -8.07 27.50 -11.12
CA ASP A 52 -8.72 26.28 -11.60
C ASP A 52 -8.04 25.75 -12.88
N GLY A 53 -7.38 24.61 -12.76
CA GLY A 53 -6.72 23.92 -13.86
C GLY A 53 -7.67 23.60 -15.02
N ASN A 54 -8.96 23.36 -14.76
CA ASN A 54 -9.93 23.11 -15.82
C ASN A 54 -10.21 24.35 -16.69
N VAL A 55 -9.83 25.54 -16.22
CA VAL A 55 -9.99 26.80 -16.96
C VAL A 55 -8.68 27.22 -17.62
N MET A 56 -7.54 26.82 -17.04
CA MET A 56 -6.20 27.33 -17.40
C MET A 56 -5.38 26.41 -18.30
N TRP A 57 -5.89 25.23 -18.64
CA TRP A 57 -5.13 24.18 -19.34
C TRP A 57 -4.55 24.60 -20.70
N ASN A 58 -5.18 25.57 -21.36
CA ASN A 58 -4.77 26.15 -22.64
C ASN A 58 -3.95 27.45 -22.50
N TRP A 59 -3.72 27.96 -21.28
CA TRP A 59 -3.01 29.23 -21.08
C TRP A 59 -1.52 29.11 -21.41
N LYS A 60 -0.91 30.22 -21.84
CA LYS A 60 0.54 30.32 -22.09
C LYS A 60 1.35 30.23 -20.79
N ASP A 61 0.89 30.90 -19.74
CA ASP A 61 1.40 30.75 -18.38
C ASP A 61 0.43 29.92 -17.55
N ARG A 62 0.63 28.59 -17.56
CA ARG A 62 -0.24 27.63 -16.88
C ARG A 62 -0.07 27.62 -15.35
N TYR A 63 0.96 28.28 -14.83
CA TYR A 63 1.32 28.16 -13.41
C TYR A 63 1.61 29.52 -12.76
N PRO A 64 0.59 30.38 -12.59
CA PRO A 64 0.73 31.63 -11.85
C PRO A 64 1.36 31.37 -10.47
N ALA A 65 2.38 32.15 -10.12
CA ALA A 65 3.13 31.96 -8.89
C ALA A 65 2.24 31.97 -7.63
N ALA A 66 1.21 32.82 -7.61
CA ALA A 66 0.23 32.90 -6.53
C ALA A 66 -0.52 31.56 -6.34
N CYS A 67 -0.96 30.93 -7.43
CA CYS A 67 -1.64 29.63 -7.39
C CYS A 67 -0.70 28.52 -6.92
N LEU A 68 0.53 28.45 -7.45
CA LEU A 68 1.51 27.47 -7.01
C LEU A 68 1.82 27.58 -5.52
N GLN A 69 1.92 28.80 -4.99
CA GLN A 69 2.15 29.01 -3.56
C GLN A 69 0.97 28.52 -2.72
N ALA A 70 -0.26 28.85 -3.11
CA ALA A 70 -1.46 28.44 -2.37
C ALA A 70 -1.66 26.92 -2.40
N VAL A 71 -1.56 26.29 -3.58
CA VAL A 71 -1.63 24.83 -3.72
C VAL A 71 -0.45 24.17 -2.99
N GLY A 72 0.73 24.79 -3.00
CA GLY A 72 1.92 24.31 -2.29
C GLY A 72 1.71 24.21 -0.78
N GLU A 73 1.08 25.20 -0.16
CA GLU A 73 0.74 25.14 1.28
C GLU A 73 -0.31 24.07 1.60
N ILE A 74 -1.29 23.84 0.70
CA ILE A 74 -2.23 22.70 0.82
C ILE A 74 -1.46 21.37 0.77
N CYS A 75 -0.61 21.18 -0.25
CA CYS A 75 0.19 19.97 -0.42
C CYS A 75 1.09 19.71 0.79
N LYS A 76 1.76 20.74 1.30
CA LYS A 76 2.61 20.70 2.49
C LYS A 76 1.83 20.25 3.73
N LYS A 77 0.64 20.84 3.96
CA LYS A 77 -0.24 20.44 5.08
C LYS A 77 -0.67 18.99 4.97
N GLU A 78 -1.00 18.51 3.77
CA GLU A 78 -1.35 17.12 3.52
C GLU A 78 -0.18 16.17 3.75
N MET A 79 1.02 16.52 3.26
CA MET A 79 2.23 15.72 3.47
C MET A 79 2.56 15.58 4.95
N PHE A 80 2.50 16.68 5.72
CA PHE A 80 2.69 16.60 7.18
C PHE A 80 1.61 15.78 7.86
N ARG A 81 0.35 15.92 7.45
CA ARG A 81 -0.76 15.11 7.99
C ARG A 81 -0.60 13.63 7.65
N SER A 82 -0.10 13.30 6.46
CA SER A 82 0.18 11.92 6.06
C SER A 82 1.34 11.34 6.85
N ALA A 83 2.47 12.06 6.90
CA ALA A 83 3.65 11.65 7.66
C ALA A 83 3.32 11.42 9.15
N ARG A 84 2.51 12.29 9.76
CA ARG A 84 2.04 12.13 11.15
C ARG A 84 1.19 10.87 11.32
N ARG A 85 0.26 10.60 10.39
CA ARG A 85 -0.57 9.38 10.45
C ARG A 85 0.27 8.11 10.31
N ASP A 86 1.24 8.11 9.40
CA ASP A 86 2.10 6.95 9.18
C ASP A 86 3.05 6.73 10.36
N TYR A 87 3.57 7.79 10.96
CA TYR A 87 4.32 7.72 12.21
C TYR A 87 3.46 7.12 13.34
N LEU A 88 2.22 7.60 13.52
CA LEU A 88 1.31 7.07 14.54
C LEU A 88 0.96 5.60 14.30
N LYS A 89 0.76 5.18 13.04
CA LYS A 89 0.55 3.75 12.70
C LYS A 89 1.77 2.90 13.06
N LYS A 90 2.98 3.35 12.71
CA LYS A 90 4.23 2.65 13.05
C LYS A 90 4.41 2.58 14.56
N PHE A 91 4.16 3.69 15.27
CA PHE A 91 4.23 3.73 16.73
C PHE A 91 3.23 2.76 17.37
N ALA A 92 1.96 2.76 16.92
CA ALA A 92 0.94 1.83 17.39
C ALA A 92 1.36 0.37 17.14
N PHE A 93 1.95 0.06 15.98
CA PHE A 93 2.46 -1.27 15.67
C PHE A 93 3.60 -1.70 16.61
N ILE A 94 4.54 -0.81 16.92
CA ILE A 94 5.63 -1.08 17.88
C ILE A 94 5.06 -1.35 19.28
N VAL A 95 4.14 -0.51 19.76
CA VAL A 95 3.50 -0.68 21.07
C VAL A 95 2.75 -2.02 21.14
N LEU A 96 1.98 -2.37 20.11
CA LEU A 96 1.28 -3.66 20.03
C LEU A 96 2.24 -4.84 20.05
N THR A 97 3.36 -4.74 19.33
CA THR A 97 4.39 -5.79 19.29
C THR A 97 5.06 -5.96 20.66
N ALA A 98 5.38 -4.87 21.35
CA ALA A 98 5.94 -4.92 22.71
C ALA A 98 4.97 -5.57 23.71
N LEU A 99 3.70 -5.17 23.68
CA LEU A 99 2.66 -5.76 24.54
C LEU A 99 2.45 -7.25 24.25
N ALA A 100 2.43 -7.64 22.97
CA ALA A 100 2.35 -9.04 22.58
C ALA A 100 3.55 -9.84 23.10
N GLY A 101 4.77 -9.27 23.06
CA GLY A 101 5.97 -9.88 23.62
C GLY A 101 5.87 -10.10 25.14
N VAL A 102 5.37 -9.12 25.88
CA VAL A 102 5.17 -9.22 27.34
C VAL A 102 4.14 -10.29 27.68
N VAL A 103 2.97 -10.28 27.01
CA VAL A 103 1.91 -11.29 27.22
C VAL A 103 2.41 -12.69 26.85
N GLY A 104 3.13 -12.82 25.72
CA GLY A 104 3.75 -14.08 25.31
C GLY A 104 4.79 -14.57 26.33
N GLY A 105 5.58 -13.66 26.91
CA GLY A 105 6.52 -13.95 27.98
C GLY A 105 5.83 -14.50 29.24
N PHE A 106 4.73 -13.88 29.67
CA PHE A 106 3.95 -14.37 30.81
C PHE A 106 3.33 -15.75 30.57
N LEU A 107 2.78 -15.99 29.37
CA LEU A 107 2.21 -17.28 29.00
C LEU A 107 3.26 -18.39 28.99
N THR A 108 4.41 -18.14 28.36
CA THR A 108 5.51 -19.12 28.29
C THR A 108 6.12 -19.39 29.67
N TYR A 109 6.29 -18.35 30.50
CA TYR A 109 6.72 -18.50 31.89
C TYR A 109 5.74 -19.36 32.71
N GLY A 110 4.44 -19.12 32.57
CA GLY A 110 3.39 -19.91 33.24
C GLY A 110 3.43 -21.39 32.85
N ILE A 111 3.57 -21.70 31.56
CA ILE A 111 3.71 -23.08 31.06
C ILE A 111 4.96 -23.75 31.63
N PHE A 112 6.09 -23.05 31.61
CA PHE A 112 7.35 -23.55 32.16
C PHE A 112 7.23 -23.88 33.66
N TRP A 113 6.61 -23.00 34.44
CA TRP A 113 6.42 -23.21 35.87
C TRP A 113 5.47 -24.38 36.18
N CYS A 114 4.41 -24.56 35.37
CA CYS A 114 3.55 -25.73 35.44
C CYS A 114 4.32 -27.03 35.19
N TRP A 115 5.21 -27.06 34.20
CA TRP A 115 6.09 -28.21 33.93
C TRP A 115 7.04 -28.50 35.09
N VAL A 116 7.70 -27.47 35.65
CA VAL A 116 8.59 -27.62 36.82
C VAL A 116 7.82 -28.16 38.02
N CYS A 117 6.61 -27.65 38.28
CA CYS A 117 5.75 -28.14 39.36
C CYS A 117 5.35 -29.60 39.17
N GLN A 118 4.97 -30.02 37.96
CA GLN A 118 4.69 -31.43 37.68
C GLN A 118 5.93 -32.31 37.86
N TYR A 119 7.09 -31.87 37.38
CA TYR A 119 8.35 -32.60 37.54
C TYR A 119 8.73 -32.75 39.02
N ARG A 120 8.56 -31.70 39.83
CA ARG A 120 8.78 -31.76 41.30
C ARG A 120 7.83 -32.75 41.97
N LYS A 121 6.54 -32.73 41.63
CA LYS A 121 5.54 -33.69 42.15
C LYS A 121 5.93 -35.13 41.79
N HIS A 122 6.31 -35.39 40.54
CA HIS A 122 6.74 -36.70 40.08
C HIS A 122 8.02 -37.17 40.80
N ARG A 123 9.01 -36.28 40.97
CA ARG A 123 10.25 -36.59 41.71
C ARG A 123 9.96 -36.90 43.19
N ALA A 124 9.06 -36.17 43.84
CA ALA A 124 8.64 -36.43 45.21
C ALA A 124 7.92 -37.78 45.35
N ALA A 125 7.03 -38.12 44.41
CA ALA A 125 6.39 -39.43 44.36
C ALA A 125 7.40 -40.58 44.21
N LYS A 126 8.38 -40.41 43.31
CA LYS A 126 9.47 -41.38 43.11
C LYS A 126 10.38 -41.52 44.34
N ALA A 127 10.63 -40.43 45.06
CA ALA A 127 11.37 -40.48 46.33
C ALA A 127 10.60 -41.26 47.40
N ARG A 128 9.27 -41.05 47.51
CA ARG A 128 8.40 -41.82 48.42
C ARG A 128 8.37 -43.31 48.09
N GLN A 129 8.32 -43.69 46.82
CA GLN A 129 8.41 -45.09 46.40
C GLN A 129 9.75 -45.73 46.78
N ARG A 130 10.87 -45.02 46.60
CA ARG A 130 12.19 -45.52 47.01
C ARG A 130 12.30 -45.68 48.53
N SER A 131 11.74 -44.76 49.31
CA SER A 131 11.76 -44.89 50.77
C SER A 131 10.86 -46.01 51.30
N ALA A 132 9.82 -46.40 50.57
CA ALA A 132 8.93 -47.51 50.97
C ALA A 132 9.54 -48.90 50.68
N VAL A 133 10.56 -48.98 49.83
CA VAL A 133 11.24 -50.24 49.43
C VAL A 133 12.53 -50.47 50.22
N TRP A 134 12.84 -49.64 51.24
CA TRP A 134 13.93 -49.99 52.15
C TRP A 134 13.61 -51.34 52.80
N PRO A 135 14.53 -52.32 52.73
CA PRO A 135 14.37 -53.57 53.43
C PRO A 135 14.15 -53.22 54.90
N ARG A 136 13.02 -53.65 55.44
CA ARG A 136 12.82 -53.65 56.89
C ARG A 136 13.88 -54.60 57.41
N GLU A 137 14.96 -54.03 57.93
CA GLU A 137 16.06 -54.76 58.56
C GLU A 137 15.43 -55.50 59.74
N ASN A 138 15.03 -56.74 59.50
CA ASN A 138 14.57 -57.65 60.54
C ASN A 138 15.76 -57.81 61.48
N GLY A 139 15.57 -57.33 62.70
CA GLY A 139 16.64 -57.15 63.67
C GLY A 139 17.44 -58.41 63.93
N TYR A 140 18.76 -58.24 63.94
CA TYR A 140 19.67 -59.06 64.72
C TYR A 140 20.85 -58.20 65.19
N GLY A 141 21.09 -58.22 66.50
CA GLY A 141 22.41 -58.09 67.10
C GLY A 141 22.95 -56.69 67.34
N TYR A 142 22.81 -56.21 68.57
CA TYR A 142 23.71 -55.21 69.13
C TYR A 142 25.15 -55.74 69.08
N VAL A 143 26.00 -55.15 68.24
CA VAL A 143 27.46 -55.15 68.44
C VAL A 143 27.92 -53.70 68.47
N GLN A 144 28.46 -53.36 69.63
CA GLN A 144 28.96 -52.06 70.04
C GLN A 144 30.16 -51.65 69.16
N PRO A 145 30.16 -50.47 68.50
CA PRO A 145 31.33 -49.99 67.80
C PRO A 145 32.41 -49.49 68.78
N PRO A 146 33.70 -49.78 68.56
CA PRO A 146 34.78 -49.24 69.36
C PRO A 146 34.98 -47.72 69.12
N PRO A 147 35.57 -47.01 70.09
CA PRO A 147 35.75 -45.56 70.02
C PRO A 147 36.73 -45.14 68.91
N PRO A 148 36.53 -43.95 68.33
CA PRO A 148 37.37 -43.44 67.25
C PRO A 148 38.78 -43.11 67.74
N PRO A 149 39.85 -43.50 67.01
CA PRO A 149 41.19 -43.01 67.29
C PRO A 149 41.32 -41.55 66.88
N SER A 150 41.86 -40.76 67.81
CA SER A 150 42.37 -39.43 67.60
C SER A 150 43.63 -39.50 66.74
N THR A 151 43.58 -39.01 65.50
CA THR A 151 44.79 -38.63 64.75
C THR A 151 44.57 -37.31 64.01
N MET A 152 45.25 -36.33 64.59
CA MET A 152 45.69 -35.04 64.12
C MET A 152 46.61 -35.18 62.87
N TRP A 153 46.80 -34.07 62.14
CA TRP A 153 47.75 -33.84 61.02
C TRP A 153 47.28 -34.32 59.63
N GLU A 154 47.49 -33.65 58.49
CA GLU A 154 48.25 -32.44 58.16
C GLU A 154 47.81 -31.87 56.80
N CYS A 155 48.14 -30.60 56.62
CA CYS A 155 48.23 -29.86 55.37
C CYS A 155 49.22 -30.53 54.39
N GLY A 156 48.95 -30.54 53.08
CA GLY A 156 49.95 -31.02 52.12
C GLY A 156 49.51 -31.05 50.66
N THR A 157 50.23 -30.30 49.84
CA THR A 157 50.03 -29.95 48.44
C THR A 157 50.45 -31.06 47.44
N GLU A 158 49.99 -30.90 46.19
CA GLU A 158 50.65 -31.26 44.92
C GLU A 158 50.44 -32.64 44.22
N LYS A 159 49.80 -32.51 43.04
CA LYS A 159 50.26 -32.90 41.67
C LYS A 159 50.23 -34.36 41.16
N ILE A 160 49.55 -34.45 40.00
CA ILE A 160 49.93 -35.10 38.73
C ILE A 160 49.39 -36.52 38.40
N SER A 161 48.82 -36.57 37.19
CA SER A 161 48.78 -37.63 36.16
C SER A 161 47.58 -38.59 36.01
N THR A 162 46.74 -38.27 35.01
CA THR A 162 46.40 -39.00 33.75
C THR A 162 46.08 -40.53 33.71
N PRO A 163 45.42 -41.03 32.63
CA PRO A 163 44.01 -41.43 32.54
C PRO A 163 43.81 -42.96 32.43
N PRO A 164 42.57 -43.50 32.25
CA PRO A 164 42.12 -43.77 30.87
C PRO A 164 40.60 -43.76 30.59
N LYS A 165 40.30 -43.48 29.32
CA LYS A 165 39.32 -44.08 28.39
C LYS A 165 37.88 -44.40 28.86
N ALA A 166 36.99 -43.69 28.15
CA ALA A 166 35.94 -44.21 27.26
C ALA A 166 34.48 -44.25 27.75
N SER A 167 33.64 -43.81 26.80
CA SER A 167 32.27 -44.27 26.57
C SER A 167 31.16 -43.70 27.47
N LYS A 168 30.55 -42.60 27.01
CA LYS A 168 29.21 -42.61 26.40
C LYS A 168 28.85 -41.23 25.84
N LYS A 169 28.91 -41.08 24.52
CA LYS A 169 28.31 -39.96 23.79
C LYS A 169 26.78 -40.05 23.98
N MET A 170 26.24 -39.32 24.95
CA MET A 170 24.83 -38.93 24.92
C MET A 170 24.69 -37.80 23.91
N GLY A 171 24.18 -38.12 22.72
CA GLY A 171 23.83 -37.15 21.71
C GLY A 171 22.83 -36.15 22.28
N ARG A 172 23.31 -34.92 22.53
CA ARG A 172 22.45 -33.74 22.61
C ARG A 172 21.73 -33.61 21.27
N ARG A 173 20.48 -34.07 21.21
CA ARG A 173 19.56 -33.68 20.14
C ARG A 173 19.33 -32.17 20.30
N SER A 174 20.10 -31.38 19.57
CA SER A 174 19.80 -29.98 19.33
C SER A 174 18.47 -29.92 18.60
N LEU A 175 17.41 -29.63 19.34
CA LEU A 175 16.13 -29.22 18.76
C LEU A 175 16.39 -27.89 18.05
N SER A 176 16.64 -28.00 16.74
CA SER A 176 16.74 -26.90 15.80
C SER A 176 15.46 -26.06 15.91
N TRP A 177 15.57 -24.90 16.53
CA TRP A 177 14.53 -23.86 16.57
C TRP A 177 14.26 -23.24 15.19
N GLY A 178 14.94 -23.70 14.13
CA GLY A 178 14.85 -23.13 12.78
C GLY A 178 13.61 -23.51 11.96
N GLN A 179 12.69 -24.35 12.48
CA GLN A 179 11.51 -24.80 11.71
C GLN A 179 10.15 -24.36 12.25
N LEU A 180 10.10 -23.56 13.32
CA LEU A 180 8.82 -23.07 13.89
C LEU A 180 8.26 -21.80 13.23
N SER A 181 8.76 -21.39 12.06
CA SER A 181 8.54 -20.01 11.58
C SER A 181 7.66 -19.78 10.35
N LEU A 182 6.98 -20.77 9.75
CA LEU A 182 6.23 -20.50 8.50
C LEU A 182 4.82 -21.09 8.35
N ALA A 183 4.41 -22.06 9.18
CA ALA A 183 3.10 -22.70 8.97
C ALA A 183 1.89 -21.92 9.54
N ALA A 184 2.11 -20.98 10.47
CA ALA A 184 1.02 -20.27 11.16
C ALA A 184 0.46 -19.03 10.41
N LEU A 185 1.05 -18.64 9.28
CA LEU A 185 0.57 -17.48 8.49
C LEU A 185 -0.34 -17.86 7.32
N ALA A 186 -0.57 -19.16 7.06
CA ALA A 186 -1.34 -19.62 5.91
C ALA A 186 -2.86 -19.67 6.13
N THR A 187 -3.36 -19.49 7.36
CA THR A 187 -4.77 -19.69 7.70
C THR A 187 -5.52 -18.39 8.02
N LEU A 188 -5.08 -17.23 7.53
CA LEU A 188 -5.91 -16.03 7.57
C LEU A 188 -7.13 -16.22 6.64
N PRO A 189 -8.37 -16.29 7.17
CA PRO A 189 -9.57 -16.41 6.36
C PRO A 189 -9.84 -15.05 5.71
N GLY A 190 -9.43 -14.92 4.45
CA GLY A 190 -9.57 -13.66 3.74
C GLY A 190 -8.77 -13.57 2.45
N LYS A 191 -8.55 -14.69 1.74
CA LYS A 191 -8.02 -14.65 0.38
C LYS A 191 -9.01 -13.87 -0.47
N ALA A 192 -8.72 -12.59 -0.67
CA ALA A 192 -9.36 -11.78 -1.70
C ALA A 192 -9.04 -12.44 -3.04
N ALA A 193 -9.97 -13.23 -3.55
CA ALA A 193 -9.91 -13.72 -4.92
C ALA A 193 -10.07 -12.51 -5.84
N ALA A 194 -8.93 -11.96 -6.31
CA ALA A 194 -8.90 -11.10 -7.47
C ALA A 194 -9.15 -12.02 -8.68
N TYR A 195 -10.37 -11.96 -9.23
CA TYR A 195 -10.62 -12.58 -10.52
C TYR A 195 -9.93 -11.68 -11.54
N PRO A 196 -9.06 -12.21 -12.42
CA PRO A 196 -8.59 -11.42 -13.54
C PRO A 196 -9.83 -11.01 -14.32
N CYS A 197 -10.03 -9.72 -14.48
CA CYS A 197 -10.93 -9.24 -15.50
C CYS A 197 -10.30 -9.66 -16.82
N THR A 198 -10.74 -10.80 -17.34
CA THR A 198 -10.39 -11.30 -18.66
C THR A 198 -10.92 -10.28 -19.65
N GLY A 199 -10.04 -9.40 -20.13
CA GLY A 199 -10.41 -8.28 -20.99
C GLY A 199 -9.48 -7.09 -20.75
N TYR A 200 -8.17 -7.28 -20.98
CA TYR A 200 -7.40 -6.22 -21.64
C TYR A 200 -7.88 -6.20 -23.08
N ASP A 201 -9.13 -5.79 -23.30
CA ASP A 201 -9.58 -5.50 -24.65
C ASP A 201 -8.61 -4.44 -25.20
N ASP A 202 -8.25 -4.58 -26.46
CA ASP A 202 -7.29 -3.68 -27.08
C ASP A 202 -7.75 -2.23 -26.93
N VAL A 203 -6.77 -1.33 -26.82
CA VAL A 203 -7.04 0.11 -26.78
C VAL A 203 -7.85 0.47 -28.03
N ALA A 204 -9.06 0.99 -27.83
CA ALA A 204 -9.91 1.43 -28.93
C ALA A 204 -9.59 2.88 -29.25
N ASN A 205 -9.25 3.15 -30.51
CA ASN A 205 -8.99 4.51 -31.00
C ASN A 205 -9.97 4.85 -32.11
N GLN A 206 -10.58 6.02 -32.02
CA GLN A 206 -11.34 6.61 -33.11
C GLN A 206 -10.74 7.98 -33.43
N TYR A 207 -10.35 8.17 -34.69
CA TYR A 207 -9.81 9.43 -35.16
C TYR A 207 -10.91 10.35 -35.67
N PHE A 208 -10.65 11.64 -35.58
CA PHE A 208 -11.55 12.68 -36.07
C PHE A 208 -10.76 13.87 -36.61
N VAL A 209 -11.37 14.61 -37.52
CA VAL A 209 -10.80 15.77 -38.19
C VAL A 209 -11.83 16.90 -38.28
N ASP A 210 -11.41 18.16 -38.25
CA ASP A 210 -12.33 19.28 -38.51
C ASP A 210 -12.64 19.42 -40.02
N ALA A 211 -13.66 20.20 -40.35
CA ALA A 211 -14.06 20.45 -41.75
C ALA A 211 -12.93 21.03 -42.62
N ASN A 212 -12.01 21.79 -42.01
CA ASN A 212 -10.87 22.40 -42.70
C ASN A 212 -9.65 21.48 -42.80
N ARG A 213 -9.70 20.28 -42.20
CA ARG A 213 -8.57 19.35 -42.06
C ARG A 213 -7.31 19.95 -41.43
N SER A 214 -7.50 20.96 -40.59
CA SER A 214 -6.43 21.63 -39.83
C SER A 214 -6.29 21.08 -38.42
N THR A 215 -7.42 20.71 -37.80
CA THR A 215 -7.46 20.06 -36.50
C THR A 215 -7.72 18.59 -36.69
N PHE A 216 -6.89 17.75 -36.09
CA PHE A 216 -7.19 16.33 -35.99
C PHE A 216 -6.91 15.84 -34.59
N GLY A 217 -7.61 14.78 -34.21
CA GLY A 217 -7.55 14.23 -32.88
C GLY A 217 -7.90 12.76 -32.85
N VAL A 218 -7.79 12.21 -31.66
CA VAL A 218 -8.10 10.82 -31.35
C VAL A 218 -8.87 10.75 -30.04
N VAL A 219 -9.92 9.93 -30.03
CA VAL A 219 -10.59 9.47 -28.82
C VAL A 219 -10.03 8.08 -28.51
N SER A 220 -9.36 7.95 -27.37
CA SER A 220 -8.76 6.70 -26.92
C SER A 220 -9.51 6.14 -25.71
N GLY A 221 -10.08 4.94 -25.85
CA GLY A 221 -10.59 4.11 -24.75
C GLY A 221 -9.48 3.21 -24.21
N TRP A 222 -9.18 3.30 -22.92
CA TRP A 222 -7.92 2.79 -22.34
C TRP A 222 -8.10 1.80 -21.19
N MET A 223 -9.31 1.69 -20.63
CA MET A 223 -9.59 0.73 -19.56
C MET A 223 -11.01 0.17 -19.63
N SER A 224 -11.12 -1.16 -19.65
CA SER A 224 -12.38 -1.84 -19.35
C SER A 224 -12.77 -1.56 -17.89
N ASN A 225 -14.05 -1.34 -17.62
CA ASN A 225 -14.53 -0.91 -16.30
C ASN A 225 -14.77 -2.09 -15.33
N CYS A 226 -14.07 -3.19 -15.56
CA CYS A 226 -14.18 -4.37 -14.72
C CYS A 226 -13.38 -4.14 -13.43
N TYR A 227 -14.04 -3.64 -12.40
CA TYR A 227 -13.50 -3.66 -11.05
C TYR A 227 -14.56 -4.02 -10.02
N LYS A 228 -14.12 -4.72 -8.97
CA LYS A 228 -14.91 -4.96 -7.78
C LYS A 228 -14.62 -3.85 -6.79
N TYR A 229 -15.66 -3.13 -6.37
CA TYR A 229 -15.53 -2.17 -5.26
C TYR A 229 -16.46 -2.55 -4.12
N ARG A 230 -16.01 -2.27 -2.90
CA ARG A 230 -16.85 -2.46 -1.70
C ARG A 230 -17.46 -1.13 -1.31
N ARG A 231 -18.79 -1.06 -1.31
CA ARG A 231 -19.52 0.09 -0.78
C ARG A 231 -20.15 -0.28 0.55
N ARG A 232 -20.01 0.60 1.54
CA ARG A 232 -20.66 0.43 2.83
C ARG A 232 -22.14 0.80 2.69
N SER A 233 -23.01 -0.13 3.09
CA SER A 233 -24.46 0.08 3.17
C SER A 233 -24.86 -0.23 4.62
N GLY A 234 -24.90 0.82 5.45
CA GLY A 234 -25.09 0.71 6.90
C GLY A 234 -23.92 0.01 7.60
N LYS A 235 -24.22 -1.10 8.30
CA LYS A 235 -23.22 -1.94 8.99
C LYS A 235 -22.57 -3.00 8.07
N HIS A 236 -23.08 -3.18 6.85
CA HIS A 236 -22.61 -4.23 5.94
C HIS A 236 -21.77 -3.65 4.79
N TRP A 237 -20.76 -4.42 4.35
CA TRP A 237 -19.98 -4.14 3.15
C TRP A 237 -20.54 -4.95 1.98
N ARG A 238 -21.14 -4.29 0.99
CA ARG A 238 -21.58 -4.95 -0.24
C ARG A 238 -20.47 -4.85 -1.28
N THR A 239 -20.13 -5.97 -1.90
CA THR A 239 -19.21 -5.98 -3.05
C THR A 239 -20.05 -5.77 -4.30
N HIS A 240 -19.77 -4.68 -5.02
CA HIS A 240 -20.35 -4.39 -6.32
C HIS A 240 -19.34 -4.77 -7.39
N THR A 241 -19.79 -5.50 -8.39
CA THR A 241 -19.03 -5.76 -9.62
C THR A 241 -19.62 -4.85 -10.69
N ARG A 242 -18.83 -3.92 -11.24
CA ARG A 242 -19.27 -3.24 -12.48
C ARG A 242 -19.17 -4.25 -13.63
N ARG A 243 -20.17 -4.21 -14.54
CA ARG A 243 -20.17 -5.04 -15.75
C ARG A 243 -18.95 -4.69 -16.59
N ASN A 244 -18.39 -5.69 -17.27
CA ASN A 244 -17.35 -5.46 -18.25
C ASN A 244 -17.97 -4.66 -19.40
N VAL A 245 -17.38 -3.52 -19.72
CA VAL A 245 -17.75 -2.66 -20.85
C VAL A 245 -16.47 -2.51 -21.66
N ALA A 246 -16.54 -2.82 -22.95
CA ALA A 246 -15.36 -2.78 -23.80
C ALA A 246 -14.91 -1.32 -24.00
N PRO A 247 -13.60 -1.04 -24.14
CA PRO A 247 -13.11 0.29 -24.46
C PRO A 247 -13.79 0.92 -25.69
N LEU A 248 -14.14 0.11 -26.69
CA LEU A 248 -14.84 0.56 -27.89
C LEU A 248 -16.25 1.10 -27.59
N ASP A 249 -16.97 0.52 -26.62
CA ASP A 249 -18.31 0.99 -26.25
C ASP A 249 -18.24 2.40 -25.66
N TYR A 250 -17.23 2.66 -24.84
CA TYR A 250 -16.96 3.99 -24.29
C TYR A 250 -16.60 5.02 -25.35
N VAL A 251 -15.80 4.63 -26.35
CA VAL A 251 -15.49 5.47 -27.50
C VAL A 251 -16.78 5.78 -28.26
N ASN A 252 -17.58 4.78 -28.61
CA ASN A 252 -18.83 4.95 -29.34
C ASN A 252 -19.85 5.85 -28.63
N GLU A 253 -19.88 5.83 -27.29
CA GLU A 253 -20.78 6.68 -26.49
C GLU A 253 -20.46 8.18 -26.65
N ILE A 254 -19.18 8.55 -26.80
CA ILE A 254 -18.76 9.97 -26.90
C ILE A 254 -18.76 10.50 -28.35
N LEU A 255 -18.67 9.62 -29.37
CA LEU A 255 -18.56 10.06 -30.77
C LEU A 255 -19.66 11.03 -31.24
N PRO A 256 -20.94 10.84 -30.89
CA PRO A 256 -21.98 11.79 -31.28
C PRO A 256 -21.73 13.22 -30.77
N SER A 257 -21.15 13.36 -29.57
CA SER A 257 -20.78 14.67 -29.03
C SER A 257 -19.56 15.28 -29.74
N VAL A 258 -18.59 14.46 -30.15
CA VAL A 258 -17.45 14.90 -30.95
C VAL A 258 -17.93 15.41 -32.32
N VAL A 259 -18.83 14.68 -32.97
CA VAL A 259 -19.48 15.11 -34.22
C VAL A 259 -20.31 16.36 -34.01
N GLY A 260 -21.03 16.47 -32.89
CA GLY A 260 -21.77 17.66 -32.49
C GLY A 260 -20.89 18.92 -32.33
N CYS A 261 -19.59 18.76 -32.06
CA CYS A 261 -18.62 19.86 -32.02
C CYS A 261 -18.09 20.27 -33.42
N GLY A 262 -18.59 19.66 -34.50
CA GLY A 262 -18.23 19.98 -35.88
C GLY A 262 -17.05 19.18 -36.45
N PHE A 263 -16.71 18.04 -35.84
CA PHE A 263 -15.68 17.14 -36.33
C PHE A 263 -16.28 15.98 -37.15
N GLU A 264 -15.54 15.53 -38.15
CA GLU A 264 -15.84 14.36 -38.97
C GLU A 264 -15.00 13.18 -38.48
N LEU A 265 -15.61 11.99 -38.39
CA LEU A 265 -14.90 10.76 -38.00
C LEU A 265 -14.12 10.23 -39.20
N VAL A 266 -12.86 9.83 -38.98
CA VAL A 266 -11.97 9.30 -40.01
C VAL A 266 -11.27 8.04 -39.54
N GLU A 267 -10.78 7.21 -40.46
CA GLU A 267 -10.07 5.97 -40.12
C GLU A 267 -8.66 6.22 -39.59
N ALA A 268 -8.00 7.28 -40.08
CA ALA A 268 -6.65 7.67 -39.67
C ALA A 268 -6.40 9.17 -39.95
N VAL A 269 -5.38 9.73 -39.31
CA VAL A 269 -4.97 11.14 -39.45
C VAL A 269 -3.46 11.23 -39.65
N GLU A 270 -3.03 12.15 -40.51
CA GLU A 270 -1.61 12.42 -40.75
C GLU A 270 -1.09 13.45 -39.74
N GLY A 271 -0.59 12.97 -38.60
CA GLY A 271 0.23 13.78 -37.70
C GLY A 271 0.08 13.41 -36.22
N ASP A 272 0.69 14.25 -35.38
CA ASP A 272 0.84 13.98 -33.95
C ASP A 272 -0.34 14.54 -33.13
N THR A 273 -1.02 13.67 -32.40
CA THR A 273 -2.12 14.01 -31.48
C THR A 273 -1.67 13.89 -30.03
N ASN A 274 -0.63 14.63 -29.65
CA ASN A 274 -0.02 14.55 -28.32
C ASN A 274 -0.65 15.51 -27.28
N LEU A 275 -1.54 16.41 -27.67
CA LEU A 275 -2.14 17.38 -26.76
C LEU A 275 -3.46 16.87 -26.18
N ARG A 276 -3.46 16.53 -24.90
CA ARG A 276 -4.65 16.06 -24.18
C ARG A 276 -5.62 17.21 -23.89
N ILE A 277 -6.88 17.04 -24.27
CA ILE A 277 -7.96 17.92 -23.81
C ILE A 277 -8.19 17.64 -22.32
N ALA A 278 -7.77 18.57 -21.45
CA ALA A 278 -7.76 18.39 -20.01
C ALA A 278 -9.16 18.55 -19.41
N ASN A 279 -10.07 17.63 -19.73
CA ASN A 279 -11.36 17.51 -19.06
C ASN A 279 -11.41 16.22 -18.22
N PRO A 280 -11.25 16.33 -16.90
CA PRO A 280 -11.25 15.16 -16.03
C PRO A 280 -12.61 14.48 -15.89
N LEU A 281 -13.72 15.15 -16.20
CA LEU A 281 -15.05 14.55 -16.17
C LEU A 281 -15.24 13.57 -17.33
N ILE A 282 -14.72 13.89 -18.52
CA ILE A 282 -14.70 12.96 -19.67
C ILE A 282 -14.01 11.65 -19.27
N GLU A 283 -12.83 11.73 -18.65
CA GLU A 283 -12.09 10.55 -18.22
C GLU A 283 -12.77 9.78 -17.09
N LYS A 284 -13.44 10.48 -16.18
CA LYS A 284 -14.10 9.85 -15.03
C LYS A 284 -15.39 9.14 -15.41
N GLU A 285 -16.23 9.81 -16.19
CA GLU A 285 -17.58 9.36 -16.56
C GLU A 285 -17.54 8.41 -17.74
N TRP A 286 -16.81 8.78 -18.79
CA TRP A 286 -16.79 8.05 -20.05
C TRP A 286 -15.56 7.17 -20.25
N ARG A 287 -14.54 7.27 -19.38
CA ARG A 287 -13.34 6.40 -19.46
C ARG A 287 -12.58 6.50 -20.78
N VAL A 288 -12.69 7.64 -21.44
CA VAL A 288 -11.96 7.97 -22.68
C VAL A 288 -11.03 9.15 -22.45
N MET A 289 -9.98 9.23 -23.27
CA MET A 289 -9.09 10.38 -23.35
C MET A 289 -9.21 10.99 -24.75
N ILE A 290 -9.42 12.30 -24.83
CA ILE A 290 -9.40 13.03 -26.10
C ILE A 290 -8.04 13.72 -26.25
N ARG A 291 -7.39 13.52 -27.39
CA ARG A 291 -6.19 14.26 -27.77
C ARG A 291 -6.36 14.93 -29.13
N VAL A 292 -5.66 16.03 -29.31
CA VAL A 292 -5.65 16.84 -30.53
C VAL A 292 -4.22 17.22 -30.90
N ASN A 293 -4.02 17.70 -32.11
CA ASN A 293 -2.73 18.20 -32.61
C ASN A 293 -2.41 19.64 -32.15
N GLY A 294 -3.44 20.45 -31.90
CA GLY A 294 -3.31 21.86 -31.53
C GLY A 294 -4.54 22.38 -30.78
N TYR A 295 -4.36 23.40 -29.94
CA TYR A 295 -5.48 24.11 -29.30
C TYR A 295 -5.88 25.40 -30.03
N ASN A 296 -4.91 25.98 -30.75
CA ASN A 296 -4.92 27.37 -31.21
C ASN A 296 -4.41 27.39 -32.67
N LEU A 297 -5.23 26.94 -33.63
CA LEU A 297 -4.87 26.93 -35.05
C LEU A 297 -5.12 28.29 -35.70
N THR A 298 -6.20 28.98 -35.29
CA THR A 298 -6.57 30.26 -35.90
C THR A 298 -5.77 31.43 -35.34
N LYS A 299 -5.60 31.47 -34.01
CA LYS A 299 -4.88 32.52 -33.30
C LYS A 299 -4.07 31.91 -32.17
N SER A 300 -2.79 32.25 -32.08
CA SER A 300 -1.89 31.72 -31.04
C SER A 300 -2.32 32.03 -29.59
N THR A 301 -3.19 33.02 -29.39
CA THR A 301 -3.67 33.47 -28.08
C THR A 301 -5.06 32.97 -27.70
N GLU A 302 -5.82 32.39 -28.62
CA GLU A 302 -7.21 31.99 -28.41
C GLU A 302 -7.38 30.51 -28.75
N THR A 303 -8.10 29.78 -27.91
CA THR A 303 -8.46 28.39 -28.20
C THR A 303 -9.62 28.33 -29.15
N ASP A 304 -9.47 27.50 -30.18
CA ASP A 304 -10.49 27.37 -31.22
C ASP A 304 -11.80 26.88 -30.60
N ARG A 305 -12.92 27.42 -31.10
CA ARG A 305 -14.26 27.15 -30.54
C ARG A 305 -14.62 25.66 -30.59
N SER A 306 -14.15 24.93 -31.61
CA SER A 306 -14.33 23.48 -31.74
C SER A 306 -13.58 22.72 -30.62
N ILE A 307 -12.36 23.13 -30.31
CA ILE A 307 -11.56 22.58 -29.19
C ILE A 307 -12.22 22.89 -27.84
N GLN A 308 -12.70 24.11 -27.64
CA GLN A 308 -13.45 24.48 -26.43
C GLN A 308 -14.73 23.63 -26.29
N CYS A 309 -15.43 23.35 -27.40
CA CYS A 309 -16.58 22.45 -27.41
C CYS A 309 -16.19 21.05 -26.93
N LEU A 310 -15.08 20.46 -27.41
CA LEU A 310 -14.58 19.16 -26.93
C LEU A 310 -14.33 19.17 -25.43
N HIS A 311 -13.73 20.24 -24.91
CA HIS A 311 -13.52 20.42 -23.48
C HIS A 311 -14.84 20.51 -22.70
N ASP A 312 -15.91 21.06 -23.29
CA ASP A 312 -17.18 21.27 -22.59
C ASP A 312 -18.18 20.12 -22.74
N ILE A 313 -17.85 19.06 -23.50
CA ILE A 313 -18.77 17.95 -23.75
C ILE A 313 -19.37 17.38 -22.45
N SER A 314 -18.56 17.18 -21.41
CA SER A 314 -19.06 16.59 -20.14
C SER A 314 -20.07 17.46 -19.39
N LYS A 315 -20.20 18.74 -19.74
CA LYS A 315 -21.16 19.66 -19.10
C LYS A 315 -22.57 19.49 -19.65
N SER A 316 -22.70 18.96 -20.88
CA SER A 316 -23.98 18.83 -21.59
C SER A 316 -24.87 17.67 -21.10
N ASN A 317 -24.30 16.74 -20.32
CA ASN A 317 -24.97 15.52 -19.89
C ASN A 317 -25.62 15.61 -18.48
N LYS A 318 -25.81 16.85 -17.97
CA LYS A 318 -26.47 17.13 -16.69
C LYS A 318 -27.80 17.82 -16.92
#